data_AF-A0A6A7BBF2-F1
#
_entry.id   AF-A0A6A7BBF2-F1
#
_cell.length_a   1.000
_cell.length_b   1.000
_cell.length_c   1.000
_cell.angle_alpha   90.00
_cell.angle_beta   90.00
_cell.angle_gamma   90.00
#
_symmetry.space_group_name_H-M   'P 1'
#
loop_
_entity.id
_entity.type
_entity.pdbx_description
1 polymer ?
#
loop_
_entity_poly.entity_id
_entity_poly.type
_entity_poly.pdbx_seq_one_letter_code
_entity_poly.pdbx_strand_id
1 'polypeptide(L)'
;MAPTKPQTFWRNLSLHDLNSLMHIANTIHTTLPERPDVFTERILLFPQGCLALIKTSTNELGGYIISHPICHRQPPALDSLLGEIPHDANQYYIHDVAILPEFRGCGAAREGIVRVLAVGERFDTMALVSVYGMGSFWGRFDFCGELGMRGWLGK
;
A
#
# COMPACT_ATOMS: atom_id res chain seq x y z
N MET A 1 -25.69 6.16 22.17
CA MET A 1 -24.76 5.02 21.98
C MET A 1 -23.65 5.48 21.06
N ALA A 2 -22.38 5.32 21.42
CA ALA A 2 -21.29 5.59 20.49
C ALA A 2 -21.38 4.58 19.32
N PRO A 3 -21.13 4.99 18.07
CA PRO A 3 -21.13 4.05 16.95
C PRO A 3 -20.11 2.94 17.23
N THR A 4 -20.56 1.69 17.17
CA THR A 4 -19.70 0.51 17.27
C THR A 4 -18.72 0.53 16.11
N LYS A 5 -17.41 0.50 16.41
CA LYS A 5 -16.36 0.47 15.40
C LYS A 5 -16.55 -0.77 14.50
N PRO A 6 -16.34 -0.66 13.17
CA PRO A 6 -16.44 -1.81 12.29
C PRO A 6 -15.38 -2.84 12.69
N GLN A 7 -15.82 -4.08 12.93
CA GLN A 7 -14.91 -5.21 13.12
C GLN A 7 -14.29 -5.54 11.76
N THR A 8 -12.96 -5.56 11.70
CA THR A 8 -12.20 -5.74 10.46
C THR A 8 -11.04 -6.71 10.67
N PHE A 9 -10.55 -7.30 9.58
CA PHE A 9 -9.35 -8.11 9.56
C PHE A 9 -8.60 -7.95 8.23
N TRP A 10 -7.29 -8.19 8.24
CA TRP A 10 -6.50 -8.27 7.01
C TRP A 10 -6.32 -9.72 6.53
N ARG A 11 -6.43 -9.90 5.23
CA ARG A 11 -6.01 -11.10 4.48
C ARG A 11 -5.21 -10.70 3.24
N ASN A 12 -4.61 -11.65 2.55
CA ASN A 12 -4.02 -11.36 1.24
C ASN A 12 -5.09 -10.89 0.25
N LEU A 13 -4.71 -9.96 -0.62
CA LEU A 13 -5.48 -9.60 -1.80
C LEU A 13 -5.57 -10.78 -2.78
N SER A 14 -6.68 -10.82 -3.50
CA SER A 14 -6.88 -11.71 -4.64
C SER A 14 -7.38 -10.91 -5.84
N LEU A 15 -7.32 -11.50 -7.03
CA LEU A 15 -7.84 -10.85 -8.23
C LEU A 15 -9.36 -10.62 -8.17
N HIS A 16 -10.10 -11.34 -7.31
CA HIS A 16 -11.52 -11.09 -7.08
C HIS A 16 -11.80 -9.76 -6.39
N ASP A 17 -10.80 -9.19 -5.70
CA ASP A 17 -10.92 -7.91 -5.01
C ASP A 17 -10.70 -6.71 -5.95
N LEU A 18 -10.24 -6.94 -7.18
CA LEU A 18 -9.73 -5.89 -8.07
C LEU A 18 -10.75 -4.79 -8.34
N ASN A 19 -12.02 -5.13 -8.58
CA ASN A 19 -13.06 -4.13 -8.84
C ASN A 19 -13.27 -3.21 -7.63
N SER A 20 -13.35 -3.77 -6.42
CA SER A 20 -13.50 -3.00 -5.19
C SER A 20 -12.24 -2.20 -4.87
N LEU A 21 -11.06 -2.79 -5.09
CA LEU A 21 -9.77 -2.12 -4.92
C LEU A 21 -9.70 -0.88 -5.82
N MET A 22 -10.03 -1.02 -7.11
CA MET A 22 -10.03 0.08 -8.07
C MET A 22 -11.01 1.19 -7.68
N HIS A 23 -12.17 0.83 -7.12
CA HIS A 23 -13.10 1.82 -6.59
C HIS A 23 -12.50 2.62 -5.43
N ILE A 24 -11.80 1.96 -4.51
CA ILE A 24 -11.12 2.61 -3.37
C ILE A 24 -9.98 3.50 -3.88
N ALA A 25 -9.13 2.98 -4.77
CA ALA A 25 -8.00 3.70 -5.34
C ALA A 25 -8.47 5.01 -6.01
N ASN A 26 -9.49 4.93 -6.86
CA ASN A 26 -10.05 6.11 -7.54
C ASN A 26 -10.75 7.10 -6.59
N THR A 27 -11.30 6.61 -5.48
CA THR A 27 -11.92 7.45 -4.45
C THR A 27 -10.88 8.21 -3.62
N ILE A 28 -9.76 7.56 -3.28
CA ILE A 28 -8.75 8.10 -2.36
C ILE A 28 -7.64 8.88 -3.11
N HIS A 29 -7.16 8.35 -4.23
CA HIS A 29 -5.99 8.85 -4.97
C HIS A 29 -6.39 9.58 -6.25
N THR A 30 -7.25 10.58 -6.12
CA THR A 30 -7.85 11.30 -7.27
C THR A 30 -6.84 12.01 -8.17
N THR A 31 -5.61 12.25 -7.69
CA THR A 31 -4.53 12.92 -8.45
C THR A 31 -3.40 11.97 -8.85
N LEU A 32 -3.49 10.69 -8.50
CA LEU A 32 -2.45 9.67 -8.75
C LEU A 32 -3.10 8.40 -9.29
N PRO A 33 -3.76 8.46 -10.48
CA PRO A 33 -4.46 7.31 -11.03
C PRO A 33 -3.46 6.25 -11.49
N GLU A 34 -3.82 4.99 -11.29
CA GLU A 34 -3.13 3.82 -11.82
C GLU A 34 -4.14 2.86 -12.44
N ARG A 35 -3.75 2.13 -13.49
CA ARG A 35 -4.61 1.19 -14.19
C ARG A 35 -4.79 -0.11 -13.40
N PRO A 36 -5.89 -0.85 -13.60
CA PRO A 36 -6.11 -2.16 -12.98
C PRO A 36 -4.96 -3.16 -13.22
N ASP A 37 -4.25 -3.04 -14.34
CA ASP A 37 -3.11 -3.90 -14.70
C ASP A 37 -1.96 -3.77 -13.69
N VAL A 38 -1.72 -2.57 -13.16
CA VAL A 38 -0.68 -2.26 -12.15
C VAL A 38 -0.93 -3.06 -10.86
N PHE A 39 -2.17 -3.03 -10.38
CA PHE A 39 -2.58 -3.75 -9.17
C PHE A 39 -2.62 -5.26 -9.40
N THR A 40 -3.13 -5.70 -10.56
CA THR A 40 -3.17 -7.12 -10.96
C THR A 40 -1.76 -7.71 -10.96
N GLU A 41 -0.82 -7.04 -11.61
CA GLU A 41 0.56 -7.48 -11.68
C GLU A 41 1.21 -7.59 -10.30
N ARG A 42 1.05 -6.58 -9.44
CA ARG A 42 1.66 -6.58 -8.09
C ARG A 42 1.08 -7.68 -7.20
N ILE A 43 -0.22 -7.94 -7.29
CA ILE A 43 -0.87 -9.05 -6.59
C ILE A 43 -0.30 -10.40 -7.05
N LEU A 44 -0.03 -10.57 -8.35
CA LEU A 44 0.53 -11.80 -8.92
C LEU A 44 2.03 -11.97 -8.61
N LEU A 45 2.82 -10.91 -8.74
CA LEU A 45 4.27 -10.94 -8.54
C LEU A 45 4.65 -11.07 -7.05
N PHE A 46 3.90 -10.44 -6.15
CA PHE A 46 4.27 -10.38 -4.74
C PHE A 46 3.04 -10.42 -3.79
N PRO A 47 2.28 -11.53 -3.77
CA PRO A 47 1.02 -11.64 -3.03
C PRO A 47 1.18 -11.43 -1.52
N GLN A 48 2.32 -11.81 -0.93
CA GLN A 48 2.59 -11.63 0.51
C GLN A 48 2.71 -10.17 0.95
N GLY A 49 2.97 -9.23 0.03
CA GLY A 49 2.99 -7.79 0.31
C GLY A 49 1.67 -7.09 -0.04
N CYS A 50 0.65 -7.83 -0.48
CA CYS A 50 -0.61 -7.28 -0.93
C CYS A 50 -1.74 -7.69 0.02
N LEU A 51 -2.27 -6.74 0.81
CA LEU A 51 -3.27 -7.00 1.85
C LEU A 51 -4.59 -6.30 1.55
N ALA A 52 -5.69 -6.97 1.90
CA ALA A 52 -7.07 -6.51 1.82
C ALA A 52 -7.64 -6.33 3.24
N LEU A 53 -8.14 -5.14 3.57
CA LEU A 53 -8.86 -4.86 4.81
C LEU A 53 -10.32 -5.20 4.61
N ILE A 54 -10.80 -6.22 5.32
CA ILE A 54 -12.16 -6.74 5.14
C ILE A 54 -13.01 -6.41 6.36
N LYS A 55 -14.24 -5.95 6.12
CA LYS A 55 -15.29 -5.86 7.14
C LYS A 55 -15.81 -7.25 7.46
N THR A 56 -15.66 -7.69 8.71
CA THR A 56 -16.04 -9.05 9.13
C THR A 56 -17.52 -9.36 8.88
N SER A 57 -18.41 -8.37 9.05
CA SER A 57 -19.86 -8.59 8.96
C SER A 57 -20.40 -8.73 7.53
N THR A 58 -19.74 -8.11 6.55
CA THR A 58 -20.24 -8.01 5.16
C THR A 58 -19.27 -8.59 4.13
N ASN A 59 -18.06 -8.97 4.54
CA ASN A 59 -16.96 -9.34 3.65
C ASN A 59 -16.61 -8.25 2.62
N GLU A 60 -16.90 -6.99 2.96
CA GLU A 60 -16.65 -5.82 2.13
C GLU A 60 -15.19 -5.36 2.25
N LEU A 61 -14.58 -4.97 1.13
CA LEU A 61 -13.25 -4.38 1.10
C LEU A 61 -13.32 -2.92 1.54
N GLY A 62 -12.69 -2.60 2.67
CA GLY A 62 -12.63 -1.25 3.23
C GLY A 62 -11.30 -0.53 3.00
N GLY A 63 -10.30 -1.24 2.47
CA GLY A 63 -8.98 -0.70 2.20
C GLY A 63 -8.01 -1.78 1.75
N TYR A 64 -6.82 -1.35 1.35
CA TYR A 64 -5.78 -2.24 0.87
C TYR A 64 -4.38 -1.68 1.16
N ILE A 65 -3.38 -2.55 1.07
CA ILE A 65 -1.95 -2.22 1.02
C ILE A 65 -1.34 -2.99 -0.14
N ILE A 66 -0.54 -2.31 -0.96
CA ILE A 66 0.30 -2.90 -2.00
C ILE A 66 1.74 -2.58 -1.67
N SER A 67 2.57 -3.61 -1.61
CA SER A 67 4.00 -3.48 -1.37
C SER A 67 4.76 -4.59 -2.07
N HIS A 68 5.98 -4.29 -2.51
CA HIS A 68 6.82 -5.21 -3.26
C HIS A 68 8.30 -4.84 -3.14
N PRO A 69 9.22 -5.76 -3.44
CA PRO A 69 10.64 -5.46 -3.50
C PRO A 69 10.98 -4.58 -4.71
N ILE A 70 12.03 -3.77 -4.55
CA ILE A 70 12.66 -2.96 -5.60
C ILE A 70 14.18 -3.01 -5.42
N CYS A 71 14.92 -2.62 -6.46
CA CYS A 71 16.31 -2.22 -6.29
C CYS A 71 16.37 -0.92 -5.47
N HIS A 72 17.42 -0.76 -4.66
CA HIS A 72 17.58 0.39 -3.78
C HIS A 72 17.38 1.73 -4.50
N ARG A 73 16.47 2.56 -3.97
CA ARG A 73 16.12 3.90 -4.48
C ARG A 73 15.58 3.92 -5.91
N GLN A 74 14.99 2.81 -6.38
CA GLN A 74 14.40 2.71 -7.71
C GLN A 74 12.91 2.30 -7.63
N PRO A 75 12.04 3.15 -7.06
CA PRO A 75 10.61 2.90 -7.12
C PRO A 75 10.10 2.96 -8.57
N PRO A 76 9.06 2.18 -8.94
CA PRO A 76 8.47 2.27 -10.27
C PRO A 76 7.86 3.66 -10.50
N ALA A 77 7.77 4.07 -11.77
CA ALA A 77 7.00 5.25 -12.14
C ALA A 77 5.50 5.03 -11.88
N LEU A 78 4.75 6.12 -11.66
CA LEU A 78 3.29 6.05 -11.52
C LEU A 78 2.67 5.40 -12.77
N ASP A 79 1.70 4.50 -12.55
CA ASP A 79 0.97 3.81 -13.62
C ASP A 79 1.85 2.96 -14.57
N SER A 80 2.98 2.45 -14.04
CA SER A 80 3.90 1.58 -14.75
C SER A 80 3.93 0.15 -14.19
N LEU A 81 4.14 -0.80 -15.10
CA LEU A 81 4.33 -2.22 -14.77
C LEU A 81 5.77 -2.47 -14.32
N LEU A 82 5.95 -3.40 -13.38
CA LEU A 82 7.25 -3.91 -12.95
C LEU A 82 7.84 -4.87 -13.99
N GLY A 83 6.99 -5.65 -14.67
CA GLY A 83 7.37 -6.79 -15.50
C GLY A 83 7.75 -8.02 -14.65
N GLU A 84 8.72 -7.85 -13.76
CA GLU A 84 9.15 -8.87 -12.80
C GLU A 84 9.67 -8.23 -11.50
N ILE A 85 9.84 -9.03 -10.45
CA ILE A 85 10.60 -8.58 -9.28
C ILE A 85 12.09 -8.78 -9.60
N PRO A 86 12.93 -7.73 -9.56
CA PRO A 86 14.36 -7.88 -9.84
C PRO A 86 15.01 -8.94 -8.95
N HIS A 87 15.85 -9.79 -9.54
CA HIS A 87 16.59 -10.83 -8.80
C HIS A 87 17.48 -10.24 -7.68
N ASP A 88 17.98 -9.02 -7.90
CA ASP A 88 18.85 -8.26 -7.00
C ASP A 88 18.08 -7.20 -6.18
N ALA A 89 16.76 -7.32 -6.08
CA ALA A 89 15.95 -6.44 -5.25
C ALA A 89 16.37 -6.54 -3.77
N ASN A 90 16.85 -5.43 -3.22
CA ASN A 90 17.42 -5.34 -1.87
C ASN A 90 16.71 -4.31 -0.99
N GLN A 91 15.63 -3.69 -1.48
CA GLN A 91 14.82 -2.75 -0.72
C GLN A 91 13.35 -3.12 -0.80
N TYR A 92 12.64 -3.04 0.33
CA TYR A 92 11.20 -3.25 0.39
C TYR A 92 10.45 -1.94 0.17
N TYR A 93 9.49 -1.90 -0.75
CA TYR A 93 8.76 -0.69 -1.08
C TYR A 93 7.27 -0.81 -0.75
N ILE A 94 6.77 0.09 0.10
CA ILE A 94 5.32 0.26 0.28
C ILE A 94 4.83 1.18 -0.84
N HIS A 95 4.23 0.56 -1.86
CA HIS A 95 3.79 1.23 -3.08
C HIS A 95 2.54 2.07 -2.86
N ASP A 96 1.50 1.46 -2.29
CA ASP A 96 0.22 2.11 -2.11
C ASP A 96 -0.51 1.64 -0.85
N VAL A 97 -1.14 2.58 -0.14
CA VAL A 97 -2.01 2.32 1.01
C VAL A 97 -3.23 3.21 0.90
N ALA A 98 -4.41 2.59 0.85
CA ALA A 98 -5.68 3.29 0.86
C ALA A 98 -6.67 2.62 1.80
N ILE A 99 -7.32 3.41 2.65
CA ILE A 99 -8.41 2.96 3.53
C ILE A 99 -9.54 3.97 3.41
N LEU A 100 -10.74 3.48 3.11
CA LEU A 100 -11.95 4.28 3.02
C LEU A 100 -12.25 4.99 4.36
N PRO A 101 -12.78 6.22 4.36
CA PRO A 101 -12.99 7.01 5.59
C PRO A 101 -13.74 6.28 6.71
N GLU A 102 -14.77 5.52 6.36
CA GLU A 102 -15.63 4.74 7.27
C GLU A 102 -14.92 3.54 7.92
N PHE A 103 -13.73 3.19 7.44
CA PHE A 103 -12.85 2.15 8.00
C PHE A 103 -11.67 2.73 8.82
N ARG A 104 -11.60 4.05 9.00
CA ARG A 104 -10.52 4.72 9.77
C ARG A 104 -10.85 4.80 11.27
N GLY A 105 -9.86 5.18 12.09
CA GLY A 105 -10.04 5.38 13.54
C GLY A 105 -10.16 4.11 14.39
N CYS A 106 -10.00 2.93 13.78
CA CYS A 106 -10.03 1.62 14.45
C CYS A 106 -8.64 0.97 14.64
N GLY A 107 -7.57 1.61 14.18
CA GLY A 107 -6.20 1.05 14.24
C GLY A 107 -5.82 0.13 13.07
N ALA A 108 -6.74 -0.14 12.14
CA ALA A 108 -6.51 -1.03 10.99
C ALA A 108 -5.27 -0.66 10.17
N ALA A 109 -5.04 0.63 9.92
CA ALA A 109 -3.86 1.10 9.17
C ALA A 109 -2.55 0.66 9.83
N ARG A 110 -2.42 0.86 11.15
CA ARG A 110 -1.23 0.46 11.91
C ARG A 110 -1.00 -1.04 11.84
N GLU A 111 -2.07 -1.80 12.01
CA GLU A 111 -2.01 -3.25 12.00
C GLU A 111 -1.60 -3.81 10.63
N GLY A 112 -2.18 -3.28 9.54
CA GLY A 112 -1.79 -3.65 8.17
C GLY A 112 -0.35 -3.27 7.83
N ILE A 113 0.08 -2.06 8.23
CA ILE A 113 1.46 -1.60 8.00
C ILE A 113 2.46 -2.50 8.74
N VAL A 114 2.22 -2.83 10.01
CA VAL A 114 3.09 -3.75 10.76
C VAL A 114 3.22 -5.11 10.06
N ARG A 115 2.13 -5.65 9.49
CA ARG A 115 2.18 -6.91 8.75
C ARG A 115 3.07 -6.82 7.51
N VAL A 116 2.98 -5.76 6.71
CA VAL A 116 3.83 -5.63 5.52
C VAL A 116 5.28 -5.27 5.88
N LEU A 117 5.50 -4.55 6.98
CA LEU A 117 6.86 -4.31 7.47
C LEU A 117 7.54 -5.62 7.88
N ALA A 118 6.83 -6.54 8.54
CA ALA A 118 7.35 -7.87 8.85
C ALA A 118 7.76 -8.66 7.59
N VAL A 119 7.03 -8.50 6.48
CA VAL A 119 7.42 -9.09 5.18
C VAL A 119 8.69 -8.45 4.62
N GLY A 120 8.91 -7.17 4.94
CA GLY A 120 10.06 -6.36 4.56
C GLY A 120 11.35 -6.66 5.33
N GLU A 121 11.28 -7.31 6.50
CA GLU A 121 12.45 -7.54 7.40
C GLU A 121 13.60 -8.33 6.76
N ARG A 122 13.34 -9.03 5.65
CA ARG A 122 14.35 -9.77 4.87
C ARG A 122 15.14 -8.91 3.88
N PHE A 123 14.80 -7.64 3.73
CA PHE A 123 15.48 -6.70 2.84
C PHE A 123 16.34 -5.72 3.64
N ASP A 124 17.40 -5.20 3.03
CA ASP A 124 18.37 -4.34 3.71
C ASP A 124 17.74 -3.04 4.23
N THR A 125 16.77 -2.51 3.48
CA THR A 125 16.08 -1.26 3.80
C THR A 125 14.63 -1.30 3.35
N MET A 126 13.81 -0.38 3.88
CA MET A 126 12.43 -0.18 3.43
C MET A 126 12.24 1.27 3.00
N ALA A 127 11.39 1.50 2.00
CA ALA A 127 11.11 2.82 1.44
C ALA A 127 9.64 2.97 1.04
N LEU A 128 9.23 4.22 0.90
CA LEU A 128 7.93 4.62 0.37
C LEU A 128 8.04 6.05 -0.18
N VAL A 129 7.12 6.42 -1.06
CA VAL A 129 6.90 7.84 -1.41
C VAL A 129 5.69 8.35 -0.65
N SER A 130 5.93 9.28 0.28
CA SER A 130 4.84 9.85 1.09
C SER A 130 4.14 10.97 0.31
N VAL A 131 2.89 10.73 -0.08
CA VAL A 131 2.01 11.72 -0.73
C VAL A 131 1.08 12.39 0.29
N TYR A 132 0.36 13.43 -0.14
CA TYR A 132 -0.69 14.12 0.64
C TYR A 132 -0.30 14.57 2.07
N GLY A 133 0.98 14.92 2.29
CA GLY A 133 1.44 15.41 3.59
C GLY A 133 1.48 14.34 4.70
N MET A 134 1.49 13.05 4.34
CA MET A 134 1.44 11.93 5.28
C MET A 134 2.77 11.63 5.99
N GLY A 135 3.78 12.51 5.88
CA GLY A 135 5.11 12.28 6.47
C GLY A 135 5.06 12.02 7.99
N SER A 136 4.27 12.80 8.75
CA SER A 136 4.10 12.58 10.20
C SER A 136 3.36 11.29 10.55
N PHE A 137 2.59 10.72 9.62
CA PHE A 137 1.99 9.41 9.81
C PHE A 137 3.05 8.31 9.68
N TRP A 138 3.86 8.37 8.61
CA TRP A 138 4.92 7.41 8.35
C TRP A 138 6.05 7.43 9.40
N GLY A 139 6.34 8.60 9.98
CA GLY A 139 7.30 8.71 11.09
C GLY A 139 6.91 7.91 12.34
N ARG A 140 5.67 7.44 12.48
CA ARG A 140 5.25 6.53 13.57
C ARG A 140 5.69 5.08 13.36
N PHE A 141 6.22 4.79 12.17
CA PHE A 141 6.76 3.50 11.75
C PHE A 141 8.24 3.63 11.38
N ASP A 142 8.94 4.59 12.01
CA ASP A 142 10.37 4.84 11.87
C ASP A 142 10.85 5.25 10.46
N PHE A 143 9.94 5.60 9.56
CA PHE A 143 10.30 6.26 8.29
C PHE A 143 10.70 7.71 8.55
N CYS A 144 11.93 8.06 8.20
CA CYS A 144 12.42 9.42 8.22
C CYS A 144 12.40 10.01 6.81
N GLY A 145 11.97 11.27 6.68
CA GLY A 145 12.05 11.98 5.41
C GLY A 145 13.50 12.23 5.01
N GLU A 146 13.84 11.95 3.75
CA GLU A 146 15.14 12.32 3.20
C GLU A 146 15.07 13.76 2.67
N LEU A 147 15.76 14.69 3.34
CA LEU A 147 16.01 16.04 2.83
C LEU A 147 16.95 15.92 1.62
N GLY A 148 16.42 15.64 0.42
CA GLY A 148 17.31 15.44 -0.73
C GLY A 148 16.70 15.25 -2.12
N MET A 149 15.45 14.82 -2.28
CA MET A 149 14.88 14.63 -3.63
C MET A 149 14.10 15.85 -4.11
N ARG A 150 14.81 16.93 -4.47
CA ARG A 150 14.30 17.84 -5.51
C ARG A 150 14.42 17.08 -6.85
N GLY A 151 13.33 16.51 -7.36
CA GLY A 151 13.36 16.02 -8.75
C GLY A 151 12.42 14.90 -9.19
N TRP A 152 11.50 14.41 -8.36
CA TRP A 152 10.46 13.49 -8.85
C TRP A 152 9.09 14.17 -8.84
N LEU A 153 8.92 15.08 -9.80
CA LEU A 153 7.61 15.42 -10.34
C LEU A 153 7.60 14.82 -11.74
N GLY A 154 6.90 13.71 -11.89
CA GLY A 154 6.47 13.25 -13.21
C GLY A 154 5.73 14.41 -13.89
N LYS A 155 6.37 14.98 -14.90
CA LYS A 155 5.74 15.69 -15.99
C LYS A 155 6.10 14.96 -17.26
#